data_AF-A0A4Z0MYM2-F1
#
_entry.id   AF-A0A4Z0MYM2-F1
#
_cell.length_a   1.000
_cell.length_b   1.000
_cell.length_c   1.000
_cell.angle_alpha   90.00
_cell.angle_beta   90.00
_cell.angle_gamma   90.00
#
_symmetry.space_group_name_H-M   'P 1'
#
loop_
_entity.id
_entity.type
_entity.pdbx_description
1 polymer ?
#
loop_
_entity_poly.entity_id
_entity_poly.type
_entity_poly.pdbx_seq_one_letter_code
_entity_poly.pdbx_strand_id
1 'polypeptide(L)'
;MKGAPAIRPAFETLIEMLDAAARSGQSLIFVGRDEQDHPVSMADIRTRAHAFAAGLRNAGVATGDRVALVLPTGPDFVACLFGVLAAGAIPVPLYPPVR
;
A
#
# COMPACT_ATOMS: atom_id res chain seq x y z
N MET A 1 35.19 -8.18 -0.22
CA MET A 1 34.12 -8.37 -1.22
C MET A 1 33.57 -7.00 -1.61
N LYS A 2 33.59 -6.63 -2.89
CA LYS A 2 32.84 -5.44 -3.38
C LYS A 2 31.38 -5.87 -3.53
N GLY A 3 30.47 -5.26 -2.78
CA GLY A 3 29.03 -5.57 -2.85
C GLY A 3 28.44 -5.29 -4.23
N ALA A 4 27.27 -5.88 -4.51
CA ALA A 4 26.52 -5.59 -5.73
C ALA A 4 26.25 -4.07 -5.83
N PRO A 5 26.21 -3.50 -7.05
CA PRO A 5 25.91 -2.08 -7.22
C PRO A 5 24.55 -1.75 -6.61
N ALA A 6 24.48 -0.63 -5.90
CA ALA A 6 23.22 -0.16 -5.32
C ALA A 6 22.18 0.06 -6.43
N ILE A 7 21.02 -0.58 -6.27
CA ILE A 7 19.87 -0.35 -7.15
C ILE A 7 19.38 1.06 -6.87
N ARG A 8 19.36 1.91 -7.90
CA ARG A 8 18.69 3.21 -7.80
C ARG A 8 17.19 2.99 -8.03
N PRO A 9 16.33 3.43 -7.11
CA PRO A 9 14.89 3.37 -7.34
C PRO A 9 14.54 4.25 -8.54
N ALA A 10 13.57 3.80 -9.35
CA ALA A 10 13.10 4.54 -10.53
C ALA A 10 12.18 5.72 -10.20
N PHE A 11 11.71 5.80 -8.95
CA PHE A 11 10.76 6.80 -8.47
C PHE A 11 11.27 7.39 -7.15
N GLU A 12 10.99 8.68 -6.92
CA GLU A 12 11.37 9.37 -5.68
C GLU A 12 10.42 9.01 -4.54
N THR A 13 9.15 8.69 -4.86
CA THR A 13 8.16 8.31 -3.86
C THR A 13 7.41 7.02 -4.20
N LEU A 14 6.92 6.33 -3.17
CA LEU A 14 6.05 5.17 -3.32
C LEU A 14 4.71 5.51 -3.98
N ILE A 15 4.26 6.77 -3.86
CA ILE A 15 3.02 7.23 -4.50
C ILE A 15 3.21 7.43 -6.00
N GLU A 16 4.34 7.99 -6.42
CA GLU A 16 4.71 8.05 -7.85
C GLU A 16 4.81 6.64 -8.46
N MET A 17 5.43 5.71 -7.73
CA MET A 17 5.50 4.31 -8.13
C MET A 17 4.08 3.70 -8.28
N LEU A 18 3.18 3.94 -7.32
CA LEU A 18 1.80 3.46 -7.37
C LEU A 18 1.04 4.06 -8.56
N ASP A 19 1.18 5.36 -8.80
CA ASP A 19 0.57 6.05 -9.95
C ASP A 19 1.05 5.45 -11.28
N ALA A 20 2.35 5.17 -11.41
CA ALA A 20 2.91 4.52 -12.58
C ALA A 20 2.39 3.09 -12.76
N ALA A 21 2.38 2.30 -11.68
CA ALA A 21 1.89 0.92 -11.69
C ALA A 21 0.39 0.82 -12.00
N ALA A 22 -0.42 1.78 -11.56
CA ALA A 22 -1.84 1.83 -11.91
C ALA A 22 -2.10 1.99 -13.42
N ARG A 23 -1.12 2.50 -14.18
CA ARG A 23 -1.20 2.65 -15.64
C ARG A 23 -0.55 1.51 -16.41
N SER A 24 0.19 0.61 -15.73
CA SER A 24 0.94 -0.46 -16.40
C SER A 24 0.12 -1.71 -16.68
N GLY A 25 -1.09 -1.82 -16.13
CA GLY A 25 -1.92 -3.03 -16.20
C GLY A 25 -1.45 -4.16 -15.28
N GLN A 26 -0.45 -3.92 -14.42
CA GLN A 26 0.01 -4.90 -13.45
C GLN A 26 -1.03 -5.17 -12.36
N SER A 27 -0.98 -6.37 -11.81
CA SER A 27 -1.84 -6.82 -10.71
C SER A 27 -1.01 -7.47 -9.61
N LEU A 28 -1.49 -7.37 -8.37
CA LEU A 28 -1.06 -8.21 -7.26
C LEU A 28 -1.91 -9.47 -7.24
N ILE A 29 -1.27 -10.63 -7.10
CA ILE A 29 -1.96 -11.91 -6.97
C ILE A 29 -2.01 -12.27 -5.49
N PHE A 30 -3.23 -12.40 -4.95
CA PHE A 30 -3.45 -12.87 -3.59
C PHE A 30 -3.93 -14.31 -3.66
N VAL A 31 -3.17 -15.23 -3.05
CA VAL A 31 -3.53 -16.65 -3.00
C VAL A 31 -4.45 -16.87 -1.80
N GLY A 32 -5.69 -17.30 -2.07
CA GLY A 32 -6.70 -17.60 -1.07
C GLY A 32 -6.39 -18.86 -0.28
N ARG A 33 -7.16 -19.10 0.81
CA ARG A 33 -7.07 -20.36 1.59
C ARG A 33 -7.59 -21.57 0.82
N ASP A 34 -8.39 -21.32 -0.21
CA ASP A 34 -8.87 -22.28 -1.20
C ASP A 34 -7.85 -22.53 -2.33
N GLU A 35 -6.62 -22.01 -2.17
CA GLU A 35 -5.52 -22.08 -3.13
C GLU A 35 -5.85 -21.44 -4.49
N GLN A 36 -6.83 -20.53 -4.53
CA GLN A 36 -7.19 -19.80 -5.74
C GLN A 36 -6.45 -18.46 -5.83
N ASP A 37 -6.09 -18.09 -7.06
CA ASP A 37 -5.50 -16.80 -7.37
C ASP A 37 -6.59 -15.73 -7.45
N HIS A 38 -6.45 -14.68 -6.64
CA HIS A 38 -7.29 -13.50 -6.67
C HIS A 38 -6.47 -12.30 -7.16
N PRO A 39 -6.48 -12.02 -8.48
CA PRO A 39 -5.80 -10.85 -9.01
C PRO A 39 -6.50 -9.57 -8.57
N VAL A 40 -5.72 -8.60 -8.11
CA VAL A 40 -6.19 -7.23 -7.85
C VAL A 40 -5.31 -6.26 -8.61
N SER A 41 -5.92 -5.46 -9.48
CA SER A 41 -5.18 -4.54 -10.33
C SER A 41 -4.54 -3.42 -9.50
N MET A 42 -3.38 -2.93 -9.94
CA MET A 42 -2.75 -1.76 -9.31
C MET A 42 -3.63 -0.50 -9.43
N ALA A 43 -4.50 -0.43 -10.45
CA ALA A 43 -5.50 0.63 -10.60
C ALA A 43 -6.57 0.58 -9.49
N ASP A 44 -7.02 -0.63 -9.12
CA ASP A 44 -7.96 -0.81 -8.00
C ASP A 44 -7.31 -0.48 -6.67
N ILE A 45 -6.06 -0.93 -6.45
CA ILE A 45 -5.28 -0.59 -5.25
C ILE A 45 -5.14 0.93 -5.11
N ARG A 46 -4.76 1.61 -6.19
CA ARG A 46 -4.64 3.08 -6.22
C ARG A 46 -5.96 3.77 -5.88
N THR A 47 -7.05 3.32 -6.49
CA THR A 47 -8.38 3.89 -6.25
C THR A 47 -8.79 3.76 -4.78
N ARG A 48 -8.62 2.56 -4.20
CA ARG A 48 -8.90 2.31 -2.77
C ARG A 48 -7.97 3.11 -1.85
N ALA A 49 -6.69 3.22 -2.18
CA ALA A 49 -5.72 3.99 -1.42
C ALA A 49 -6.11 5.48 -1.35
N HIS A 50 -6.50 6.09 -2.48
CA HIS A 50 -6.97 7.49 -2.47
C HIS A 50 -8.27 7.68 -1.69
N ALA A 51 -9.21 6.73 -1.76
CA ALA A 51 -10.42 6.76 -0.95
C ALA A 51 -10.09 6.71 0.55
N PHE A 52 -9.18 5.82 0.96
CA PHE A 52 -8.71 5.72 2.34
C PHE A 52 -8.00 7.00 2.79
N ALA A 53 -7.13 7.57 1.95
CA ALA A 53 -6.44 8.82 2.24
C ALA A 53 -7.42 9.97 2.48
N ALA A 54 -8.46 10.08 1.66
CA ALA A 54 -9.53 11.06 1.85
C ALA A 54 -10.26 10.86 3.19
N GLY A 55 -10.56 9.60 3.54
CA GLY A 55 -11.15 9.24 4.84
C GLY A 55 -10.29 9.65 6.03
N LEU A 56 -8.98 9.38 5.99
CA LEU A 56 -8.04 9.75 7.05
C LEU A 56 -7.96 11.27 7.25
N ARG A 57 -7.86 12.03 6.15
CA ARG A 57 -7.84 13.50 6.21
C ARG A 57 -9.14 14.05 6.80
N ASN A 58 -10.28 13.49 6.42
CA ASN A 58 -11.58 13.86 6.99
C ASN A 58 -11.69 13.53 8.49
N ALA A 59 -11.00 12.48 8.94
CA ALA A 59 -10.88 12.13 10.35
C ALA A 59 -9.86 12.99 11.13
N GLY A 60 -9.21 13.96 10.47
CA GLY A 60 -8.27 14.88 11.10
C GLY A 60 -6.81 14.41 11.14
N VAL A 61 -6.47 13.31 10.44
CA VAL A 61 -5.08 12.87 10.32
C VAL A 61 -4.28 13.91 9.52
N ALA A 62 -3.20 14.38 10.12
CA ALA A 62 -2.30 15.36 9.54
C ALA A 62 -1.03 14.71 8.96
N THR A 63 -0.29 15.47 8.15
CA THR A 63 1.01 15.05 7.65
C THR A 63 1.96 14.76 8.82
N GLY A 64 2.65 13.62 8.76
CA GLY A 64 3.57 13.16 9.80
C GLY A 64 2.91 12.39 10.95
N ASP A 65 1.58 12.34 11.04
CA ASP A 65 0.91 11.48 12.00
C ASP A 65 1.19 10.00 11.72
N ARG A 66 1.11 9.16 12.76
CA ARG A 66 1.36 7.72 12.65
C ARG A 66 0.02 6.99 12.67
N VAL A 67 -0.20 6.11 11.71
CA VAL A 67 -1.43 5.33 11.59
C VAL A 67 -1.12 3.85 11.70
N ALA A 68 -1.59 3.21 12.77
CA ALA A 68 -1.46 1.77 12.96
C ALA A 68 -2.32 1.02 11.94
N LEU A 69 -1.71 0.05 11.25
CA LEU A 69 -2.39 -0.84 10.32
C LEU A 69 -2.43 -2.24 10.92
N VAL A 70 -3.59 -2.64 11.44
CA VAL A 70 -3.84 -3.95 12.05
C VAL A 70 -4.82 -4.71 11.17
N LEU A 71 -4.31 -5.31 10.09
CA LEU A 71 -5.12 -5.95 9.04
C LEU A 71 -4.49 -7.31 8.68
N PRO A 72 -5.30 -8.31 8.29
CA PRO A 72 -4.79 -9.51 7.64
C PRO A 72 -4.06 -9.17 6.33
N THR A 73 -3.14 -10.04 5.90
CA THR A 73 -2.54 -9.94 4.56
C THR A 73 -3.64 -10.00 3.51
N GLY A 74 -3.73 -8.96 2.68
CA GLY A 74 -4.76 -8.88 1.64
C GLY A 74 -4.76 -7.54 0.91
N PRO A 75 -5.67 -7.37 -0.05
CA PRO A 75 -5.77 -6.16 -0.87
C PRO A 75 -5.97 -4.89 -0.03
N ASP A 76 -6.76 -4.99 1.04
CA ASP A 76 -7.08 -3.86 1.90
C ASP A 76 -5.87 -3.41 2.74
N PHE A 77 -5.01 -4.34 3.17
CA PHE A 77 -3.74 -3.98 3.80
C PHE A 77 -2.88 -3.12 2.87
N VAL A 78 -2.74 -3.53 1.60
CA VAL A 78 -1.96 -2.80 0.61
C VAL A 78 -2.58 -1.43 0.30
N ALA A 79 -3.91 -1.38 0.11
CA ALA A 79 -4.63 -0.13 -0.11
C ALA A 79 -4.48 0.84 1.07
N CYS A 80 -4.61 0.36 2.31
CA CYS A 80 -4.40 1.17 3.51
C CYS A 80 -2.96 1.65 3.64
N LEU A 81 -1.96 0.80 3.38
CA LEU A 81 -0.54 1.18 3.39
C LEU A 81 -0.30 2.40 2.49
N PHE A 82 -0.72 2.32 1.22
CA PHE A 82 -0.59 3.43 0.29
C PHE A 82 -1.51 4.61 0.63
N GLY A 83 -2.70 4.36 1.18
CA GLY A 83 -3.62 5.41 1.57
C GLY A 83 -3.09 6.27 2.71
N VAL A 84 -2.40 5.68 3.70
CA VAL A 84 -1.71 6.44 4.75
C VAL A 84 -0.61 7.31 4.16
N LEU A 85 0.23 6.73 3.28
CA LEU A 85 1.28 7.48 2.59
C LEU A 85 0.71 8.62 1.73
N ALA A 86 -0.38 8.36 1.00
CA ALA A 86 -1.06 9.36 0.19
C ALA A 86 -1.68 10.46 1.05
N ALA A 87 -2.10 10.17 2.29
CA ALA A 87 -2.52 11.17 3.26
C ALA A 87 -1.36 12.03 3.80
N GLY A 88 -0.11 11.67 3.51
CA GLY A 88 1.09 12.30 4.07
C GLY A 88 1.45 11.81 5.48
N ALA A 89 0.77 10.76 5.94
CA ALA A 89 1.00 10.15 7.24
C ALA A 89 1.98 8.96 7.12
N ILE A 90 2.39 8.43 8.27
CA ILE A 90 3.36 7.34 8.41
C ILE A 90 2.59 6.05 8.72
N PRO A 91 2.56 5.06 7.80
CA PRO A 91 1.96 3.77 8.11
C PRO A 91 2.81 3.01 9.12
N VAL A 92 2.16 2.40 10.09
CA VAL A 92 2.78 1.53 11.09
C VAL A 92 2.13 0.14 11.01
N PRO A 93 2.65 -0.75 10.14
CA PRO A 93 2.15 -2.13 10.03
C PRO A 93 2.37 -2.90 11.31
N LEU A 94 1.32 -3.50 11.84
CA LEU A 94 1.35 -4.36 13.02
C LEU A 94 0.68 -5.68 12.67
N TYR A 95 1.23 -6.77 13.19
CA TYR A 95 0.57 -8.07 13.06
C TYR A 95 -0.77 -8.04 13.81
N PRO A 96 -1.88 -8.49 13.20
CA PRO A 96 -3.12 -8.67 13.94
C PRO A 96 -2.90 -9.67 15.08
N PRO A 97 -3.52 -9.46 16.25
CA PRO A 97 -3.40 -10.40 17.36
C PRO A 97 -3.88 -11.78 16.91
N VAL A 98 -2.98 -12.75 16.96
CA VAL A 98 -3.29 -14.14 16.66
C VAL A 98 -4.14 -14.66 17.82
N ARG A 99 -5.35 -15.14 17.54
CA ARG A 99 -6.11 -15.99 18.47
C ARG A 99 -5.82 -17.45 18.15
#